data_AF-A0A1B0GXB1-F1
#
_entry.id   AF-A0A1B0GXB1-F1
#
_cell.length_a   1.000
_cell.length_b   1.000
_cell.length_c   1.000
_cell.angle_alpha   90.00
_cell.angle_beta   90.00
_cell.angle_gamma   90.00
#
_symmetry.space_group_name_H-M   'P 1'
#
loop_
_entity.id
_entity.type
_entity.pdbx_description
1 polymer ?
#
loop_
_entity_poly.entity_id
_entity_poly.type
_entity_poly.pdbx_seq_one_letter_code
_entity_poly.pdbx_strand_id
1 'polypeptide(L)'
;MAACRALKAVLVDLSGTLHIEDAAVPGAQEALKRLRGASVIIRFVTNTTKESKQDLLERLRKLEFDISEDEIFTSLTAARSLLERKQVRPMLLVDDRALPDFKGIQTSDPNAVVMGLAPEHFHYQILNQAF
;
A
#
# COMPACT_ATOMS: atom_id res chain seq x y z
N MET A 1 -40.44 -1.90 -2.34
CA MET A 1 -39.31 -1.73 -3.27
C MET A 1 -38.04 -1.69 -2.45
N ALA A 2 -37.13 -2.66 -2.64
CA ALA A 2 -35.83 -2.62 -1.97
C ALA A 2 -35.07 -1.41 -2.51
N ALA A 3 -34.69 -0.48 -1.62
CA ALA A 3 -33.85 0.65 -1.99
C ALA A 3 -32.52 0.09 -2.49
N CYS A 4 -32.27 0.23 -3.80
CA CYS A 4 -30.98 -0.12 -4.38
C CYS A 4 -29.95 0.81 -3.72
N ARG A 5 -29.12 0.28 -2.82
CA ARG A 5 -28.08 1.08 -2.17
C ARG A 5 -27.15 1.60 -3.25
N ALA A 6 -27.10 2.92 -3.42
CA ALA A 6 -26.14 3.54 -4.32
C ALA A 6 -24.71 3.13 -3.92
N LEU A 7 -23.94 2.63 -4.89
CA LEU A 7 -22.53 2.32 -4.71
C LEU A 7 -21.78 3.61 -4.43
N LYS A 8 -21.03 3.67 -3.32
CA LYS A 8 -20.28 4.87 -2.92
C LYS A 8 -18.82 4.85 -3.33
N ALA A 9 -18.22 3.66 -3.33
CA ALA A 9 -16.79 3.51 -3.57
C ALA A 9 -16.48 2.16 -4.20
N VAL A 10 -15.37 2.12 -4.94
CA VAL A 10 -14.76 0.91 -5.50
C VAL A 10 -13.31 0.84 -5.01
N LEU A 11 -12.96 -0.26 -4.36
CA LEU A 11 -11.58 -0.59 -4.01
C LEU A 11 -11.03 -1.51 -5.10
N VAL A 12 -10.01 -1.05 -5.80
CA VAL A 12 -9.40 -1.76 -6.93
C VAL A 12 -8.06 -2.29 -6.47
N ASP A 13 -7.93 -3.62 -6.45
CA ASP A 13 -6.64 -4.25 -6.26
C ASP A 13 -5.69 -3.89 -7.42
N LEU A 14 -4.38 -3.89 -7.17
CA LEU A 14 -3.38 -3.50 -8.17
C LEU A 14 -2.77 -4.70 -8.89
N SER A 15 -2.07 -5.56 -8.15
CA SER A 15 -1.27 -6.65 -8.70
C SER A 15 -2.13 -7.85 -9.09
N GLY A 16 -2.11 -8.22 -10.37
CA GLY A 16 -2.99 -9.23 -10.95
C GLY A 16 -4.35 -8.69 -11.40
N THR A 17 -4.66 -7.43 -11.10
CA THR A 17 -5.93 -6.78 -11.46
C THR A 17 -5.74 -5.67 -12.50
N LEU A 18 -4.87 -4.68 -12.22
CA LEU A 18 -4.52 -3.62 -13.18
C LEU A 18 -3.23 -3.92 -13.93
N HIS A 19 -2.29 -4.61 -13.30
CA HIS A 19 -1.00 -4.95 -13.90
C HIS A 19 -0.50 -6.32 -13.43
N ILE A 20 0.29 -6.97 -14.26
CA ILE A 20 1.07 -8.16 -13.93
C ILE A 20 2.53 -7.74 -14.12
N GLU A 21 3.30 -7.69 -13.03
CA GLU A 21 4.67 -7.16 -13.04
C GLU A 21 4.71 -5.75 -13.67
N ASP A 22 5.48 -5.56 -14.74
CA ASP A 22 5.65 -4.30 -15.47
C ASP A 22 4.75 -4.20 -16.72
N ALA A 23 3.68 -5.00 -16.80
CA ALA A 23 2.72 -4.97 -17.90
C ALA A 23 1.32 -4.67 -17.39
N ALA A 24 0.63 -3.72 -18.03
CA ALA A 24 -0.78 -3.47 -17.77
C ALA A 24 -1.64 -4.66 -18.25
N VAL A 25 -2.70 -4.98 -17.51
CA VAL A 25 -3.72 -5.92 -17.96
C VAL A 25 -4.44 -5.31 -19.18
N PRO A 26 -4.61 -6.02 -20.30
CA PRO A 26 -5.21 -5.46 -21.50
C PRO A 26 -6.60 -4.84 -21.25
N GLY A 27 -6.75 -3.56 -21.62
CA GLY A 27 -7.99 -2.81 -21.45
C GLY A 27 -8.21 -2.22 -20.06
N ALA A 28 -7.26 -2.38 -19.13
CA ALA A 28 -7.38 -1.89 -17.75
C ALA A 28 -7.40 -0.35 -17.69
N GLN A 29 -6.58 0.33 -18.49
CA GLN A 29 -6.57 1.78 -18.55
C GLN A 29 -7.92 2.33 -19.04
N GLU A 30 -8.49 1.75 -20.10
CA GLU A 30 -9.80 2.14 -20.65
C GLU A 30 -10.94 1.80 -19.69
N ALA A 31 -10.85 0.68 -18.98
CA ALA A 31 -11.81 0.31 -17.95
C ALA A 31 -11.78 1.32 -16.79
N LEU A 32 -10.58 1.70 -16.32
CA LEU A 32 -10.42 2.70 -15.27
C LEU A 32 -10.95 4.07 -15.71
N LYS A 33 -10.65 4.49 -16.94
CA LYS A 33 -11.17 5.74 -17.52
C LYS A 33 -12.70 5.75 -17.56
N ARG A 34 -13.33 4.63 -17.91
CA ARG A 34 -14.79 4.46 -17.85
C ARG A 34 -15.32 4.52 -16.42
N LEU A 35 -14.64 3.87 -15.47
CA LEU A 35 -15.02 3.88 -14.06
C LEU A 35 -14.95 5.28 -13.44
N ARG A 36 -13.95 6.10 -13.84
CA ARG A 36 -13.86 7.52 -13.43
C ARG A 36 -15.04 8.37 -13.91
N GLY A 37 -15.78 7.93 -14.94
CA GLY A 37 -17.02 8.57 -15.38
C GLY A 37 -18.24 8.27 -14.49
N ALA A 38 -18.13 7.32 -13.56
CA ALA A 38 -19.20 7.01 -12.61
C ALA A 38 -19.07 7.85 -11.33
N SER A 39 -20.19 8.15 -10.67
CA SER A 39 -20.21 8.91 -9.40
C SER A 39 -19.82 8.04 -8.19
N VAL A 40 -18.62 7.45 -8.23
CA VAL A 40 -18.07 6.61 -7.17
C VAL A 40 -16.65 7.06 -6.80
N ILE A 41 -16.30 6.91 -5.53
CA ILE A 41 -14.92 7.11 -5.07
C ILE A 41 -14.09 5.89 -5.49
N ILE A 42 -12.94 6.10 -6.13
CA ILE A 42 -12.02 5.02 -6.50
C ILE A 42 -10.83 5.05 -5.53
N ARG A 43 -10.44 3.89 -5.01
CA ARG A 43 -9.20 3.72 -4.24
C ARG A 43 -8.46 2.49 -4.74
N PHE A 44 -7.15 2.61 -4.83
CA PHE A 44 -6.27 1.52 -5.23
C PHE A 44 -5.66 0.90 -4.00
N VAL A 45 -5.79 -0.42 -3.87
CA VAL A 45 -5.34 -1.16 -2.70
C VAL A 45 -4.30 -2.19 -3.09
N THR A 46 -3.31 -2.40 -2.22
CA THR A 46 -2.32 -3.48 -2.39
C THR A 46 -1.70 -3.87 -1.06
N ASN A 47 -1.33 -5.15 -0.94
CA ASN A 47 -0.61 -5.70 0.20
C ASN A 47 0.92 -5.70 0.03
N THR A 48 1.47 -4.78 -0.78
CA THR A 48 2.93 -4.67 -0.94
C THR A 48 3.65 -4.27 0.35
N THR A 49 4.74 -4.97 0.68
CA THR A 49 5.58 -4.68 1.86
C THR A 49 7.00 -4.25 1.50
N LYS A 50 7.29 -4.11 0.20
CA LYS A 50 8.66 -3.92 -0.31
C LYS A 50 8.91 -2.56 -0.94
N GLU A 51 7.87 -1.89 -1.43
CA GLU A 51 8.00 -0.63 -2.15
C GLU A 51 7.20 0.45 -1.44
N SER A 52 7.70 1.68 -1.49
CA SER A 52 6.96 2.82 -0.95
C SER A 52 5.72 3.11 -1.79
N LYS A 53 4.80 3.88 -1.23
CA LYS A 53 3.65 4.39 -1.99
C LYS A 53 4.09 5.17 -3.23
N GLN A 54 5.18 5.91 -3.14
CA GLN A 54 5.72 6.72 -4.23
C GLN A 54 6.24 5.84 -5.37
N ASP A 55 7.03 4.81 -5.07
CA ASP A 55 7.57 3.89 -6.08
C ASP A 55 6.43 3.20 -6.87
N LEU A 56 5.38 2.79 -6.14
CA LEU A 56 4.19 2.19 -6.72
C LEU A 56 3.46 3.16 -7.66
N LEU A 57 3.30 4.42 -7.25
CA LEU A 57 2.68 5.45 -8.07
C LEU A 57 3.48 5.70 -9.36
N GLU A 58 4.80 5.79 -9.26
CA GLU A 58 5.68 5.97 -10.41
C GLU A 58 5.57 4.80 -11.39
N ARG A 59 5.51 3.55 -10.89
CA ARG A 59 5.29 2.37 -11.74
C ARG A 59 3.94 2.45 -12.46
N LEU A 60 2.85 2.74 -11.74
CA LEU A 60 1.51 2.82 -12.33
C LEU A 60 1.41 3.93 -13.40
N ARG A 61 2.07 5.07 -13.18
CA ARG A 61 2.15 6.16 -14.17
C ARG A 61 2.94 5.76 -15.41
N LYS A 62 4.03 4.98 -15.27
CA LYS A 62 4.77 4.42 -16.43
C LYS A 62 3.90 3.46 -17.27
N LEU A 63 2.91 2.83 -16.65
CA LEU A 63 1.90 2.01 -17.32
C LEU A 63 0.70 2.82 -17.85
N GLU A 64 0.81 4.15 -17.86
CA GLU A 64 -0.19 5.09 -18.37
C GLU A 64 -1.52 5.09 -17.59
N PHE A 65 -1.50 4.64 -16.33
CA PHE A 65 -2.66 4.82 -15.45
C PHE A 65 -2.72 6.25 -14.91
N ASP A 66 -3.85 6.91 -15.14
CA ASP A 66 -4.20 8.18 -14.51
C ASP A 66 -4.61 7.94 -13.05
N ILE A 67 -3.62 7.95 -12.15
CA ILE A 67 -3.76 7.70 -10.71
C ILE A 67 -3.01 8.77 -9.92
N SER A 68 -3.61 9.18 -8.80
CA SER A 68 -3.03 10.11 -7.82
C SER A 68 -2.55 9.36 -6.57
N GLU A 69 -1.59 9.96 -5.86
CA GLU A 69 -1.01 9.35 -4.66
C GLU A 69 -2.03 9.13 -3.55
N ASP A 70 -2.96 10.08 -3.38
CA ASP A 70 -3.97 10.04 -2.32
C ASP A 70 -5.03 8.97 -2.55
N GLU A 71 -5.15 8.44 -3.77
CA GLU A 71 -6.02 7.31 -4.10
C GLU A 71 -5.40 5.95 -3.71
N ILE A 72 -4.08 5.89 -3.45
CA ILE A 72 -3.37 4.66 -3.14
C ILE A 72 -3.36 4.39 -1.64
N PHE A 73 -3.75 3.16 -1.28
CA PHE A 73 -3.76 2.66 0.08
C PHE A 73 -3.02 1.31 0.16
N THR A 74 -1.89 1.29 0.86
CA THR A 74 -1.02 0.11 1.00
C THR A 74 -1.17 -0.54 2.38
N SER A 75 -0.72 -1.79 2.53
CA SER A 75 -0.55 -2.41 3.85
C SER A 75 0.41 -1.61 4.74
N LEU A 76 1.43 -0.95 4.17
CA LEU A 76 2.31 -0.02 4.90
C LEU A 76 1.56 1.21 5.43
N THR A 77 0.65 1.79 4.63
CA THR A 77 -0.23 2.89 5.06
C THR A 77 -1.11 2.46 6.24
N ALA A 78 -1.65 1.23 6.18
CA ALA A 78 -2.44 0.66 7.25
C ALA A 78 -1.60 0.41 8.53
N ALA A 79 -0.39 -0.13 8.38
CA ALA A 79 0.54 -0.36 9.48
C ALA A 79 0.91 0.95 10.17
N ARG A 80 1.31 1.98 9.42
CA ARG A 80 1.57 3.34 9.94
C ARG A 80 0.37 3.88 10.71
N SER A 81 -0.82 3.81 10.13
CA SER A 81 -2.05 4.29 10.76
C SER A 81 -2.34 3.57 12.08
N LEU A 82 -2.01 2.26 12.17
CA LEU A 82 -2.16 1.50 13.40
C LEU A 82 -1.13 1.91 14.46
N LEU A 83 0.13 2.13 14.06
CA LEU A 83 1.19 2.61 14.96
C LEU A 83 0.82 3.96 15.59
N GLU A 84 0.35 4.90 14.78
CA GLU A 84 -0.08 6.23 15.25
C GLU A 84 -1.25 6.13 16.24
N ARG A 85 -2.25 5.29 15.95
CA ARG A 85 -3.39 5.06 16.86
C ARG A 85 -3.00 4.37 18.16
N LYS A 86 -2.01 3.47 18.11
CA LYS A 86 -1.53 2.72 19.28
C LYS A 86 -0.46 3.49 20.07
N GLN A 87 0.09 4.56 19.51
CA GLN A 87 1.14 5.38 20.12
C GLN A 87 2.37 4.55 20.55
N VAL A 88 2.77 3.62 19.69
CA VAL A 88 3.92 2.73 19.90
C VAL A 88 5.12 3.16 19.06
N ARG A 89 6.31 2.75 19.50
CA ARG A 89 7.58 2.94 18.81
C ARG A 89 8.00 1.60 18.20
N PRO A 90 7.89 1.42 16.88
CA PRO A 90 8.16 0.13 16.27
C PRO A 90 9.66 -0.11 16.03
N MET A 91 10.07 -1.36 16.19
CA MET A 91 11.17 -1.95 15.43
C MET A 91 10.62 -2.31 14.04
N LEU A 92 11.16 -1.69 13.00
CA LEU A 92 10.69 -1.86 11.61
C LEU A 92 11.51 -2.95 10.92
N LEU A 93 10.95 -4.16 10.80
CA LEU A 93 11.50 -5.26 10.00
C LEU A 93 10.81 -5.25 8.62
N VAL A 94 11.09 -4.19 7.85
CA VAL A 94 10.58 -3.99 6.49
C VAL A 94 11.77 -3.81 5.53
N ASP A 95 11.52 -3.91 4.23
CA ASP A 95 12.53 -3.58 3.21
C ASP A 95 12.91 -2.09 3.31
N ASP A 96 14.18 -1.73 3.08
CA ASP A 96 14.64 -0.34 3.20
C ASP A 96 13.86 0.62 2.29
N ARG A 97 13.39 0.13 1.14
CA ARG A 97 12.54 0.89 0.21
C ARG A 97 11.17 1.23 0.78
N ALA A 98 10.71 0.53 1.82
CA ALA A 98 9.45 0.81 2.50
C ALA A 98 9.60 1.83 3.65
N LEU A 99 10.82 2.16 4.08
CA LEU A 99 11.06 3.11 5.17
C LEU A 99 10.49 4.53 4.95
N PRO A 100 10.44 5.09 3.71
CA PRO A 100 9.82 6.39 3.46
C PRO A 100 8.37 6.47 3.96
N ASP A 101 7.60 5.38 3.87
CA ASP A 101 6.21 5.32 4.33
C ASP A 101 6.09 5.45 5.86
N PHE A 102 7.17 5.22 6.63
CA PHE A 102 7.22 5.36 8.09
C PHE A 102 7.92 6.65 8.56
N LYS A 103 8.29 7.56 7.65
CA LYS A 103 8.94 8.83 8.03
C LYS A 103 8.11 9.61 9.05
N GLY A 104 8.75 9.99 10.16
CA GLY A 104 8.15 10.70 11.27
C GLY A 104 7.67 9.82 12.43
N ILE A 105 7.70 8.49 12.30
CA ILE A 105 7.45 7.57 13.40
C ILE A 105 8.73 7.43 14.25
N GLN A 106 8.61 7.55 15.58
CA GLN A 106 9.73 7.33 16.49
C GLN A 106 10.05 5.84 16.61
N THR A 107 11.31 5.46 16.38
CA THR A 107 11.77 4.05 16.41
C THR A 107 12.80 3.75 17.50
N SER A 108 13.25 4.76 18.25
CA SER A 108 14.17 4.58 19.39
C SER A 108 13.49 3.85 20.55
N ASP A 109 14.21 2.95 21.21
CA ASP A 109 13.68 2.15 22.34
C ASP A 109 12.33 1.48 21.99
N PRO A 110 12.34 0.53 21.03
CA PRO A 110 11.12 0.01 20.43
C PRO A 110 10.30 -0.82 21.43
N ASN A 111 8.97 -0.67 21.35
CA ASN A 111 7.99 -1.40 22.16
C ASN A 111 6.88 -2.07 21.31
N ALA A 112 7.08 -2.12 19.99
CA ALA A 112 6.28 -2.86 19.03
C ALA A 112 7.18 -3.39 17.91
N VAL A 113 6.71 -4.38 17.17
CA VAL A 113 7.41 -4.90 15.99
C VAL A 113 6.47 -4.82 14.79
N VAL A 114 6.97 -4.26 13.69
CA VAL A 114 6.29 -4.30 12.38
C VAL A 114 7.09 -5.20 11.47
N MET A 115 6.49 -6.29 11.02
CA MET A 115 7.10 -7.20 10.06
C MET A 115 6.46 -7.05 8.68
N GLY A 116 7.29 -6.76 7.68
CA GLY A 116 7.03 -6.98 6.27
C GLY A 116 7.92 -8.11 5.74
N LEU A 117 8.03 -8.23 4.41
CA LEU A 117 9.03 -9.09 3.79
C LEU A 117 10.36 -8.34 3.68
N ALA A 118 11.30 -8.65 4.59
CA ALA A 118 12.60 -8.00 4.69
C ALA A 118 13.74 -9.04 4.78
N PRO A 119 14.13 -9.70 3.66
CA PRO A 119 15.12 -10.78 3.69
C PRO A 119 16.44 -10.39 4.37
N GLU A 120 16.93 -9.17 4.14
CA GLU A 120 18.16 -8.64 4.74
C GLU A 120 18.07 -8.50 6.27
N HIS A 121 16.85 -8.38 6.82
CA HIS A 121 16.60 -8.29 8.27
C HIS A 121 16.23 -9.64 8.88
N PHE A 122 16.03 -10.69 8.08
CA PHE A 122 15.57 -12.01 8.53
C PHE A 122 16.73 -12.94 8.89
N HIS A 123 17.51 -12.51 9.88
CA HIS A 123 18.57 -13.33 10.45
C HIS A 123 18.44 -13.41 11.98
N TYR A 124 19.02 -14.47 12.56
CA TYR A 124 18.81 -14.86 13.95
C TYR A 124 18.97 -13.72 14.95
N GLN A 125 20.03 -12.93 14.80
CA GLN A 125 20.31 -11.79 15.68
C GLN A 125 19.18 -10.76 15.71
N ILE A 126 18.63 -10.37 14.55
CA ILE A 126 17.57 -9.36 14.47
C ILE A 126 16.24 -9.94 14.94
N LEU A 127 15.94 -11.19 14.57
CA LEU A 127 14.71 -11.86 15.01
C LEU A 127 14.68 -12.04 16.53
N ASN A 128 15.80 -12.35 17.19
CA ASN A 128 15.90 -12.43 18.65
C ASN A 128 15.90 -11.06 19.35
N GLN A 129 16.09 -9.96 18.63
CA GLN A 129 15.85 -8.63 19.18
C GLN A 129 14.37 -8.26 19.14
N ALA A 130 13.63 -8.80 18.16
CA ALA A 130 12.21 -8.57 17.99
C ALA A 130 11.32 -9.39 18.95
N PHE A 131 11.79 -10.55 19.45
CA PHE A 131 11.07 -11.48 20.33
C PHE A 131 11.93 -11.91 21.51
#